data_AF-A0A2E9RY51-F1
#
_entry.id   AF-A0A2E9RY51-F1
#
_cell.length_a   1.000
_cell.length_b   1.000
_cell.length_c   1.000
_cell.angle_alpha   90.00
_cell.angle_beta   90.00
_cell.angle_gamma   90.00
#
_symmetry.space_group_name_H-M   'P 1'
#
loop_
_entity.id
_entity.type
_entity.pdbx_description
1 polymer ?
#
loop_
_entity_poly.entity_id
_entity_poly.type
_entity_poly.pdbx_seq_one_letter_code
_entity_poly.pdbx_strand_id
1 'polypeptide(L)'
;MANLPGNYDSRKTAVGGKPFPSVPPELGEDFPNAVVVHYEGNVTEHPPFVKKWVLESAGSFRSERLFILVEEELASEERSTSKVERVFRYFRASEAQVTLKSGVKIDELKDLLDEESFQIIGINSKTGNPIVQFRDISPLGIRKAIAELKALTGVVVSVSLSRFPSPPRQI
;
A
#
# COMPACT_ATOMS: atom_id res chain seq x y z
N MET A 1 0.01 -1.37 -27.77
CA MET A 1 -0.18 -2.57 -26.93
C MET A 1 -1.28 -2.25 -25.92
N ALA A 2 -2.55 -2.55 -26.22
CA ALA A 2 -3.67 -2.23 -25.33
C ALA A 2 -4.50 -3.50 -25.13
N ASN A 3 -4.82 -3.85 -23.89
CA ASN A 3 -5.56 -5.04 -23.39
C ASN A 3 -4.77 -6.12 -22.64
N LEU A 4 -3.48 -5.94 -22.32
CA LEU A 4 -2.83 -6.84 -21.36
C LEU A 4 -3.43 -6.62 -19.96
N PRO A 5 -3.76 -7.68 -19.19
CA PRO A 5 -4.19 -7.55 -17.81
C PRO A 5 -3.20 -6.71 -17.00
N GLY A 6 -3.73 -5.79 -16.22
CA GLY A 6 -3.02 -4.84 -15.37
C GLY A 6 -2.86 -3.46 -16.00
N ASN A 7 -2.91 -3.33 -17.33
CA ASN A 7 -2.95 -2.02 -17.97
C ASN A 7 -4.24 -1.29 -17.61
N TYR A 8 -4.19 0.04 -17.44
CA TYR A 8 -5.36 0.85 -17.10
C TYR A 8 -6.54 0.64 -18.07
N ASP A 9 -6.27 0.58 -19.37
CA ASP A 9 -7.30 0.36 -20.40
C ASP A 9 -7.92 -1.04 -20.35
N SER A 10 -7.21 -2.03 -19.82
CA SER A 10 -7.70 -3.41 -19.75
C SER A 10 -8.83 -3.59 -18.73
N ARG A 11 -8.88 -2.72 -17.70
CA ARG A 11 -9.80 -2.78 -16.56
C ARG A 11 -9.83 -4.15 -15.86
N LYS A 12 -8.74 -4.91 -15.94
CA LYS A 12 -8.55 -6.22 -15.30
C LYS A 12 -7.20 -6.25 -14.61
N THR A 13 -7.12 -6.68 -13.36
CA THR A 13 -5.86 -6.75 -12.61
C THR A 13 -4.88 -7.74 -13.26
N ALA A 14 -3.58 -7.49 -13.13
CA ALA A 14 -2.54 -8.41 -13.61
C ALA A 14 -2.63 -9.78 -12.91
N VAL A 15 -2.89 -9.78 -11.60
CA VAL A 15 -3.08 -11.01 -10.83
C VAL A 15 -4.56 -11.37 -10.79
N GLY A 16 -4.89 -12.55 -11.30
CA GLY A 16 -6.25 -13.12 -11.24
C GLY A 16 -7.28 -12.47 -12.16
N GLY A 17 -6.92 -11.45 -12.95
CA GLY A 17 -7.81 -10.86 -13.96
C GLY A 17 -9.08 -10.22 -13.40
N LYS A 18 -9.07 -9.78 -12.13
CA LYS A 18 -10.23 -9.21 -11.46
C LYS A 18 -10.59 -7.85 -12.08
N PRO A 19 -11.87 -7.54 -12.31
CA PRO A 19 -12.25 -6.26 -12.87
C PRO A 19 -11.96 -5.10 -11.90
N PHE A 20 -11.61 -3.93 -12.43
CA PHE A 20 -11.45 -2.69 -11.68
C PHE A 20 -12.01 -1.48 -12.46
N PRO A 21 -12.47 -0.40 -11.79
CA PRO A 21 -13.01 0.78 -12.46
C PRO A 21 -11.91 1.55 -13.18
N SER A 22 -12.27 2.46 -14.09
CA SER A 22 -11.27 3.36 -14.69
C SER A 22 -10.48 4.08 -13.60
N VAL A 23 -9.16 4.09 -13.76
CA VAL A 23 -8.23 4.77 -12.85
C VAL A 23 -8.47 6.28 -12.91
N PRO A 24 -8.52 6.99 -11.76
CA PRO A 24 -8.62 8.45 -11.77
C PRO A 24 -7.47 9.08 -12.58
N PRO A 25 -7.71 10.12 -13.39
CA PRO A 25 -6.67 10.76 -14.20
C PRO A 25 -5.43 11.14 -13.38
N GLU A 26 -5.64 11.63 -12.16
CA GLU A 26 -4.57 12.04 -11.24
C GLU A 26 -3.63 10.87 -10.89
N LEU A 27 -4.20 9.66 -10.73
CA LEU A 27 -3.40 8.46 -10.46
C LEU A 27 -2.66 7.99 -11.72
N GLY A 28 -3.26 8.19 -12.90
CA GLY A 28 -2.60 7.94 -14.18
C GLY A 28 -1.46 8.91 -14.47
N GLU A 29 -1.57 10.16 -14.04
CA GLU A 29 -0.50 11.17 -14.14
C GLU A 29 0.65 10.86 -13.18
N ASP A 30 0.34 10.48 -11.93
CA ASP A 30 1.34 10.13 -10.92
C ASP A 30 2.09 8.84 -11.30
N PHE A 31 1.42 7.88 -11.93
CA PHE A 31 1.98 6.57 -12.31
C PHE A 31 1.58 6.14 -13.74
N PRO A 32 2.11 6.79 -14.79
CA PRO A 32 1.62 6.64 -16.17
C PRO A 32 1.84 5.26 -16.79
N ASN A 33 2.89 4.56 -16.37
CA ASN A 33 3.23 3.24 -16.89
C ASN A 33 2.98 2.11 -15.89
N ALA A 34 2.39 2.39 -14.73
CA ALA A 34 2.21 1.37 -13.72
C ALA A 34 1.17 0.32 -14.14
N VAL A 35 1.32 -0.86 -13.55
CA VAL A 35 0.45 -2.01 -13.77
C VAL A 35 -0.40 -2.22 -12.52
N VAL A 36 -1.72 -2.33 -12.67
CA VAL A 36 -2.63 -2.64 -11.57
C VAL A 36 -2.53 -4.13 -11.24
N VAL A 37 -1.84 -4.46 -10.15
CA VAL A 37 -1.63 -5.84 -9.68
C VAL A 37 -2.84 -6.36 -8.93
N HIS A 38 -3.36 -5.54 -8.02
CA HIS A 38 -4.57 -5.84 -7.24
C HIS A 38 -5.48 -4.62 -7.16
N TYR A 39 -6.78 -4.89 -7.00
CA TYR A 39 -7.79 -3.89 -6.75
C TYR A 39 -8.79 -4.43 -5.73
N GLU A 40 -9.18 -3.57 -4.78
CA GLU A 40 -10.27 -3.81 -3.86
C GLU A 40 -11.15 -2.56 -3.80
N GLY A 41 -12.38 -2.70 -4.29
CA GLY A 41 -13.43 -1.70 -4.13
C GLY A 41 -14.34 -2.12 -2.98
N ASN A 42 -14.61 -1.18 -2.07
CA ASN A 42 -15.52 -1.33 -0.91
C ASN A 42 -15.03 -2.31 0.16
N VAL A 43 -14.21 -1.81 1.10
CA VAL A 43 -14.22 -2.36 2.47
C VAL A 43 -15.55 -1.90 3.09
N THR A 44 -16.36 -2.84 3.56
CA THR A 44 -17.82 -2.71 3.77
C THR A 44 -18.30 -1.68 4.82
N GLU A 45 -19.51 -1.17 4.57
CA GLU A 45 -20.55 -0.57 5.44
C GLU A 45 -20.40 0.81 6.10
N HIS A 46 -19.19 1.35 6.29
CA HIS A 46 -19.05 2.68 6.91
C HIS A 46 -18.16 3.63 6.10
N PRO A 47 -18.64 4.85 5.78
CA PRO A 47 -17.80 5.86 5.15
C PRO A 47 -16.60 6.23 6.05
N PRO A 48 -15.47 6.65 5.44
CA PRO A 48 -15.32 6.95 4.02
C PRO A 48 -15.01 5.70 3.17
N PHE A 49 -15.61 5.66 1.98
CA PHE A 49 -15.31 4.62 1.00
C PHE A 49 -13.86 4.76 0.55
N VAL A 50 -13.01 3.81 0.94
CA VAL A 50 -11.61 3.76 0.50
C VAL A 50 -11.48 2.73 -0.62
N LYS A 51 -11.15 3.18 -1.83
CA LYS A 51 -10.71 2.28 -2.90
C LYS A 51 -9.23 2.00 -2.74
N LYS A 52 -8.82 0.75 -2.96
CA LYS A 52 -7.42 0.34 -2.85
C LYS A 52 -6.92 -0.25 -4.16
N TRP A 53 -5.80 0.25 -4.64
CA TRP A 53 -5.03 -0.34 -5.73
C TRP A 53 -3.65 -0.72 -5.25
N VAL A 54 -3.13 -1.82 -5.77
CA VAL A 54 -1.71 -2.16 -5.64
C VAL A 54 -1.13 -2.05 -7.03
N LEU A 55 -0.24 -1.08 -7.21
CA LEU A 55 0.42 -0.78 -8.47
C LEU A 55 1.83 -1.37 -8.46
N GLU A 56 2.26 -1.99 -9.55
CA GLU A 56 3.66 -2.25 -9.84
C GLU A 56 4.18 -1.07 -10.67
N SER A 57 5.20 -0.36 -10.18
CA SER A 57 5.80 0.73 -10.94
C SER A 57 6.54 0.17 -12.15
N ALA A 58 6.25 0.71 -13.34
CA ALA A 58 7.06 0.47 -14.54
C ALA A 58 7.79 1.76 -14.92
N GLY A 59 9.13 1.71 -14.99
CA GLY A 59 9.93 2.91 -15.27
C GLY A 59 11.43 2.65 -15.26
N SER A 60 12.21 3.69 -15.60
CA SER A 60 13.68 3.67 -15.76
C SER A 60 14.47 3.47 -14.47
N PHE A 61 13.82 3.45 -13.30
CA PHE A 61 14.40 2.96 -12.05
C PHE A 61 14.49 1.43 -12.08
N ARG A 62 15.41 0.93 -12.91
CA ARG A 62 15.60 -0.50 -13.25
C ARG A 62 16.36 -1.33 -12.20
N SER A 63 16.49 -0.87 -10.96
CA SER A 63 17.07 -1.73 -9.92
C SER A 63 16.02 -2.44 -9.06
N GLU A 64 14.79 -1.90 -8.91
CA GLU A 64 13.80 -2.47 -7.98
C GLU A 64 12.36 -2.33 -8.52
N ARG A 65 11.65 -3.46 -8.62
CA ARG A 65 10.20 -3.47 -8.81
C ARG A 65 9.55 -3.01 -7.51
N LEU A 66 8.91 -1.84 -7.52
CA LEU A 66 8.23 -1.31 -6.34
C LEU A 66 6.73 -1.57 -6.45
N PHE A 67 6.16 -2.11 -5.38
CA PHE A 67 4.72 -2.26 -5.24
C PHE A 67 4.18 -1.13 -4.36
N ILE A 68 3.17 -0.42 -4.85
CA ILE A 68 2.64 0.79 -4.23
C ILE A 68 1.17 0.54 -3.91
N LEU A 69 0.82 0.59 -2.62
CA LEU A 69 -0.56 0.65 -2.19
C LEU A 69 -1.05 2.09 -2.32
N VAL A 70 -2.11 2.26 -3.09
CA VAL A 70 -2.84 3.51 -3.26
C VAL A 70 -4.16 3.38 -2.53
N GLU A 71 -4.41 4.27 -1.58
CA GLU A 71 -5.72 4.45 -0.96
C GLU A 71 -6.34 5.75 -1.50
N GLU A 72 -7.48 5.66 -2.20
CA GLU A 72 -8.33 6.81 -2.56
C GLU A 72 -9.41 6.95 -1.50
N GLU A 73 -9.42 8.08 -0.81
CA GLU A 73 -10.51 8.50 0.07
C GLU A 73 -11.31 9.60 -0.64
N LEU A 74 -12.63 9.45 -0.64
CA LEU A 74 -13.53 10.50 -1.11
C LEU A 74 -13.85 11.41 0.07
N ALA A 75 -13.35 12.64 0.04
CA ALA A 75 -13.76 13.64 1.03
C ALA A 75 -15.21 14.02 0.72
N SER A 76 -16.14 13.68 1.63
CA SER A 76 -17.50 14.19 1.56
C SER A 76 -17.51 15.60 2.16
N GLU A 77 -17.59 16.63 1.33
CA GLU A 77 -18.01 17.94 1.84
C GLU A 77 -19.53 18.05 1.78
N GLU A 78 -20.11 18.23 2.97
CA GLU A 78 -21.44 18.75 3.15
C GLU A 78 -21.57 20.09 2.40
N ARG A 79 -22.56 20.14 1.51
CA ARG A 79 -23.16 21.35 0.95
C ARG A 79 -22.25 22.22 0.06
N SER A 80 -22.53 22.04 -1.22
CA SER A 80 -22.55 23.07 -2.28
C SER A 80 -21.30 23.11 -3.18
N THR A 81 -21.55 22.81 -4.45
CA THR A 81 -20.69 23.00 -5.63
C THR A 81 -19.67 21.90 -5.98
N SER A 82 -20.20 20.79 -6.50
CA SER A 82 -19.75 20.11 -7.73
C SER A 82 -18.30 19.61 -7.90
N LYS A 83 -17.45 19.56 -6.88
CA LYS A 83 -16.12 18.93 -7.01
C LYS A 83 -15.91 17.89 -5.91
N VAL A 84 -15.95 16.61 -6.30
CA VAL A 84 -15.54 15.51 -5.42
C VAL A 84 -14.03 15.61 -5.24
N GLU A 85 -13.57 16.00 -4.07
CA GLU A 85 -12.15 16.01 -3.75
C GLU A 85 -11.70 14.58 -3.43
N ARG A 86 -10.75 14.08 -4.24
CA ARG A 86 -10.11 12.78 -4.04
C ARG A 86 -8.80 13.00 -3.30
N VAL A 87 -8.66 12.35 -2.17
CA VAL A 87 -7.40 12.33 -1.42
C VAL A 87 -6.72 11.00 -1.65
N PHE A 88 -5.53 11.03 -2.25
CA PHE A 88 -4.70 9.84 -2.45
C PHE A 88 -3.64 9.72 -1.37
N ARG A 89 -3.48 8.52 -0.83
CA ARG A 89 -2.38 8.16 0.08
C ARG A 89 -1.57 7.03 -0.54
N TYR A 90 -0.26 7.19 -0.54
CA TYR A 90 0.67 6.23 -1.12
C TYR A 90 1.52 5.55 -0.05
N PHE A 91 1.61 4.23 -0.15
CA PHE A 91 2.40 3.39 0.75
C PHE A 91 3.18 2.34 -0.05
N ARG A 92 4.29 1.86 0.51
CA ARG A 92 4.96 0.66 0.01
C ARG A 92 4.09 -0.54 0.36
N ALA A 93 3.61 -1.27 -0.65
CA ALA A 93 2.61 -2.31 -0.47
C ALA A 93 3.12 -3.55 0.29
N SER A 94 4.44 -3.71 0.41
CA SER A 94 5.08 -4.84 1.08
C SER A 94 5.77 -4.46 2.40
N GLU A 95 5.65 -3.22 2.90
CA GLU A 95 6.45 -2.76 4.03
C GLU A 95 5.64 -2.03 5.11
N ALA A 96 5.92 -2.35 6.37
CA ALA A 96 5.41 -1.65 7.54
C ALA A 96 6.54 -1.27 8.50
N GLN A 97 6.39 -0.11 9.13
CA GLN A 97 7.19 0.28 10.28
C GLN A 97 6.52 -0.20 11.57
N VAL A 98 7.31 -0.83 12.43
CA VAL A 98 6.87 -1.38 13.72
C VAL A 98 7.48 -0.56 14.85
N THR A 99 6.66 0.01 15.73
CA THR A 99 7.13 0.66 16.95
C THR A 99 7.22 -0.39 18.05
N LEU A 100 8.43 -0.61 18.56
CA LEU A 100 8.67 -1.55 19.66
C LEU A 100 8.35 -0.92 21.02
N LYS A 101 8.05 -1.75 22.01
CA LYS A 101 7.99 -1.31 23.40
C LYS A 101 9.37 -0.88 23.90
N SER A 102 9.36 0.03 24.88
CA SER A 102 10.59 0.46 25.55
C SER A 102 11.34 -0.74 26.13
N GLY A 103 12.64 -0.82 25.84
CA GLY A 103 13.52 -1.90 26.31
C GLY A 103 13.55 -3.16 25.43
N VAL A 104 12.61 -3.32 24.48
CA VAL A 104 12.58 -4.46 23.56
C VAL A 104 13.59 -4.25 22.43
N LYS A 105 14.40 -5.28 22.18
CA LYS A 105 15.37 -5.29 21.08
C LYS A 105 14.74 -5.82 19.79
N ILE A 106 15.35 -5.46 18.66
CA ILE A 106 14.92 -5.91 17.33
C ILE A 106 14.97 -7.44 17.20
N ASP A 107 15.96 -8.09 17.82
CA ASP A 107 16.10 -9.55 17.80
C ASP A 107 14.91 -10.25 18.48
N GLU A 108 14.33 -9.66 19.53
CA GLU A 108 13.13 -10.20 20.19
C GLU A 108 11.89 -10.13 19.27
N LEU A 109 11.79 -9.11 18.42
CA LEU A 109 10.78 -9.09 17.37
C LEU A 109 11.08 -10.17 16.34
N LYS A 110 12.34 -10.28 15.88
CA LYS A 110 12.76 -11.23 14.86
C LYS A 110 12.42 -12.67 15.24
N ASP A 111 12.67 -13.06 16.48
CA ASP A 111 12.40 -14.41 17.00
C ASP A 111 10.90 -14.77 17.02
N LEU A 112 10.01 -13.77 16.95
CA LEU A 112 8.55 -13.97 16.92
C LEU A 112 7.95 -13.94 15.52
N LEU A 113 8.72 -13.52 14.52
CA LEU A 113 8.25 -13.43 13.13
C LEU A 113 8.40 -14.78 12.43
N ASP A 114 7.36 -15.17 11.69
CA ASP A 114 7.48 -16.24 10.71
C ASP A 114 8.35 -15.77 9.54
N GLU A 115 9.57 -16.29 9.42
CA GLU A 115 10.53 -15.91 8.38
C GLU A 115 10.05 -16.23 6.95
N GLU A 116 9.07 -17.13 6.80
CA GLU A 116 8.44 -17.37 5.49
C GLU A 116 7.47 -16.25 5.10
N SER A 117 6.91 -15.54 6.08
CA SER A 117 5.90 -14.50 5.85
C SER A 117 6.44 -13.09 6.00
N PHE A 118 7.45 -12.90 6.86
CA PHE A 118 8.00 -11.60 7.25
C PHE A 118 9.52 -11.57 7.23
N GLN A 119 10.08 -10.41 6.92
CA GLN A 119 11.51 -10.15 7.02
C GLN A 119 11.77 -8.75 7.54
N ILE A 120 12.68 -8.59 8.51
CA ILE A 120 13.18 -7.27 8.90
C ILE A 120 14.24 -6.85 7.87
N ILE A 121 13.95 -5.81 7.10
CA ILE A 121 14.79 -5.36 5.99
C ILE A 121 15.64 -4.13 6.33
N GLY A 122 15.41 -3.53 7.50
CA GLY A 122 16.18 -2.38 7.96
C GLY A 122 15.53 -1.65 9.12
N ILE A 123 16.04 -0.46 9.37
CA ILE A 123 15.59 0.45 10.42
C ILE A 123 15.33 1.81 9.79
N ASN A 124 14.21 2.44 10.13
CA ASN A 124 13.94 3.80 9.71
C ASN A 124 14.90 4.74 10.45
N SER A 125 15.76 5.45 9.70
CA SER A 125 16.80 6.32 10.27
C SER A 125 16.28 7.51 11.07
N LYS A 126 15.01 7.91 10.88
CA LYS A 126 14.39 9.03 11.61
C LYS A 126 13.72 8.58 12.91
N THR A 127 13.07 7.42 12.90
CA THR A 127 12.26 6.95 14.04
C THR A 127 12.97 5.87 14.86
N GLY A 128 13.98 5.20 14.31
CA GLY A 128 14.60 4.02 14.92
C GLY A 128 13.74 2.75 14.84
N ASN A 129 12.57 2.83 14.19
CA ASN A 129 11.64 1.70 14.09
C ASN A 129 12.10 0.67 13.05
N PRO A 130 12.03 -0.63 13.35
CA PRO A 130 12.19 -1.70 12.36
C PRO A 130 11.25 -1.53 11.17
N ILE A 131 11.77 -1.80 9.98
CA ILE A 131 10.99 -1.93 8.75
C ILE A 131 10.83 -3.43 8.48
N VAL A 132 9.59 -3.89 8.56
CA VAL A 132 9.19 -5.27 8.31
C VAL A 132 8.58 -5.36 6.92
N GLN A 133 9.18 -6.20 6.09
CA GLN A 133 8.65 -6.60 4.80
C GLN A 133 7.73 -7.82 4.96
N PHE A 134 6.64 -7.88 4.21
CA PHE A 134 5.74 -9.04 4.12
C PHE A 134 5.44 -9.39 2.66
N ARG A 135 5.11 -10.66 2.39
CA ARG A 135 5.05 -11.20 1.01
C ARG A 135 3.72 -10.95 0.28
N ASP A 136 2.58 -11.10 0.96
CA ASP A 136 1.27 -10.92 0.34
C ASP A 136 0.90 -9.43 0.25
N ILE A 137 1.18 -8.84 -0.91
CA ILE A 137 0.92 -7.44 -1.22
C ILE A 137 -0.53 -7.15 -1.62
N SER A 138 -1.43 -8.15 -1.60
CA SER A 138 -2.84 -7.89 -1.87
C SER A 138 -3.46 -7.03 -0.76
N PRO A 139 -4.53 -6.25 -1.01
CA PRO A 139 -5.17 -5.46 0.04
C PRO A 139 -5.58 -6.26 1.28
N LEU A 140 -6.00 -7.52 1.09
CA LEU A 140 -6.29 -8.44 2.19
C LEU A 140 -5.02 -8.92 2.89
N GLY A 141 -3.99 -9.31 2.13
CA GLY A 141 -2.68 -9.71 2.64
C GLY A 141 -2.05 -8.63 3.52
N ILE A 142 -2.03 -7.39 3.05
CA ILE A 142 -1.57 -6.22 3.80
C ILE A 142 -2.32 -6.08 5.13
N ARG A 143 -3.65 -6.21 5.13
CA ARG A 143 -4.45 -6.11 6.36
C ARG A 143 -4.10 -7.24 7.34
N LYS A 144 -3.96 -8.47 6.85
CA LYS A 144 -3.57 -9.62 7.67
C LYS A 144 -2.18 -9.44 8.27
N ALA A 145 -1.20 -9.05 7.45
CA ALA A 145 0.16 -8.76 7.89
C ALA A 145 0.19 -7.69 9.00
N ILE A 146 -0.56 -6.59 8.84
CA ILE A 146 -0.67 -5.57 9.89
C ILE A 146 -1.32 -6.12 11.17
N ALA A 147 -2.37 -6.94 11.03
CA ALA A 147 -3.08 -7.52 12.17
C ALA A 147 -2.19 -8.49 12.95
N GLU A 148 -1.43 -9.34 12.26
CA GLU A 148 -0.48 -10.30 12.84
C GLU A 148 0.62 -9.57 13.61
N LEU A 149 1.24 -8.53 13.01
CA LEU A 149 2.24 -7.71 13.70
C LEU A 149 1.66 -7.00 14.93
N LYS A 150 0.43 -6.50 14.86
CA LYS A 150 -0.26 -5.88 16.02
C LYS A 150 -0.63 -6.87 17.12
N ALA A 151 -0.81 -8.15 16.78
CA ALA A 151 -1.14 -9.20 17.74
C ALA A 151 0.05 -9.55 18.65
N LEU A 152 1.28 -9.17 18.27
CA LEU A 152 2.49 -9.30 19.09
C LEU A 152 2.51 -8.25 20.22
N THR A 153 1.44 -8.16 21.01
CA THR A 153 1.24 -7.12 22.04
C THR A 153 2.29 -7.15 23.14
N GLY A 154 3.05 -8.24 23.29
CA GLY A 154 4.21 -8.34 24.17
C GLY A 154 5.35 -7.38 23.78
N VAL A 155 5.58 -7.21 22.48
CA VAL A 155 6.75 -6.51 21.92
C VAL A 155 6.39 -5.27 21.07
N VAL A 156 5.22 -5.26 20.42
CA VAL A 156 4.79 -4.19 19.51
C VAL A 156 3.84 -3.21 20.21
N VAL A 157 4.09 -1.91 20.02
CA VAL A 157 3.20 -0.80 20.43
C VAL A 157 2.27 -0.42 19.28
N SER A 158 2.81 -0.26 18.08
CA SER A 158 2.03 0.16 16.91
C SER A 158 2.68 -0.31 15.61
N VAL A 159 1.86 -0.41 14.57
CA VAL A 159 2.26 -0.78 13.22
C VAL A 159 1.68 0.24 12.26
N SER A 160 2.51 0.77 11.37
CA SER A 160 2.11 1.74 10.35
C SER A 160 2.72 1.37 9.01
N LEU A 161 1.95 1.50 7.92
CA LEU A 161 2.50 1.26 6.59
C LEU A 161 3.60 2.26 6.25
N SER A 162 4.65 1.78 5.59
CA SER A 162 5.73 2.65 5.12
C SER A 162 5.21 3.59 4.02
N ARG A 163 5.32 4.90 4.24
CA ARG A 163 4.90 5.90 3.26
C ARG A 163 5.73 5.79 1.98
N PHE A 164 5.05 5.86 0.85
CA PHE A 164 5.69 6.06 -0.45
C PHE A 164 5.67 7.55 -0.77
N PRO A 165 6.80 8.18 -1.13
CA PRO A 165 6.80 9.58 -1.50
C PRO A 165 5.92 9.78 -2.73
N SER A 166 5.04 10.77 -2.71
CA SER A 166 4.29 11.15 -3.91
C SER A 166 5.28 11.47 -5.03
N PRO A 167 5.12 10.91 -6.24
CA PRO A 167 5.97 11.25 -7.36
C PRO A 167 5.89 12.77 -7.62
N PRO A 168 7.00 13.42 -8.00
CA PRO A 168 6.95 14.83 -8.37
C PRO A 168 6.05 14.98 -9.59
N ARG A 169 4.98 15.78 -9.47
CA ARG A 169 4.16 16.14 -10.63
C ARG A 169 5.06 16.82 -11.66
N GLN A 170 5.13 16.29 -12.87
CA GLN A 170 5.79 16.98 -13.97
C GLN A 170 4.95 18.22 -14.29
N ILE A 171 5.54 19.40 -14.10
CA ILE A 171 4.95 20.71 -14.42
C ILE A 171 5.21 21.02 -15.89
#